data_AF-A0A1Q7STN8-F1
#
_entry.id   AF-A0A1Q7STN8-F1
#
_cell.length_a   1.000
_cell.length_b   1.000
_cell.length_c   1.000
_cell.angle_alpha   90.00
_cell.angle_beta   90.00
_cell.angle_gamma   90.00
#
_symmetry.space_group_name_H-M   'P 1'
#
loop_
_entity.id
_entity.type
_entity.pdbx_description
1 polymer ?
#
loop_
_entity_poly.entity_id
_entity_poly.type
_entity_poly.pdbx_seq_one_letter_code
_entity_poly.pdbx_strand_id
1 'polypeptide(L)' 'MYGLNASRQPDGFAQAAIHLGEYRKMNPGPFEEWIFFDHPSGRSRIHDAMRWKEENLPFFIPKSARQLGRPRSPVEKQ' A
#
# COMPACT_ATOMS: atom_id res chain seq x y z
N MET A 1 9.68 -4.58 -3.48
CA MET A 1 8.69 -5.18 -4.40
C MET A 1 8.92 -4.71 -5.83
N TYR A 2 9.57 -5.52 -6.68
CA TYR A 2 9.82 -5.15 -8.08
C TYR A 2 8.52 -4.96 -8.88
N GLY A 3 7.59 -5.92 -8.79
CA GLY A 3 6.32 -5.88 -9.54
C GLY A 3 5.44 -4.68 -9.21
N LEU A 4 5.36 -4.27 -7.93
CA LEU A 4 4.62 -3.07 -7.52
C LEU A 4 5.18 -1.80 -8.17
N ASN A 5 6.51 -1.64 -8.16
CA ASN A 5 7.17 -0.49 -8.77
C ASN A 5 6.97 -0.45 -10.30
N ALA A 6 7.03 -1.61 -10.95
CA ALA A 6 6.88 -1.72 -12.40
C ALA A 6 5.43 -1.44 -12.86
N SER A 7 4.44 -2.01 -12.17
CA SER A 7 3.03 -1.92 -12.59
C SER A 7 2.31 -0.69 -12.06
N ARG A 8 2.74 -0.15 -10.91
CA ARG A 8 2.03 0.89 -10.14
C ARG A 8 0.59 0.50 -9.79
N GLN A 9 0.35 -0.79 -9.54
CA GLN A 9 -0.97 -1.34 -9.20
C GLN A 9 -1.01 -1.90 -7.76
N PRO A 10 -0.93 -1.04 -6.72
CA PRO A 10 -0.90 -1.51 -5.33
C PRO A 10 -2.21 -2.18 -4.89
N ASP A 11 -3.36 -1.66 -5.33
CA ASP A 11 -4.68 -2.21 -4.97
C ASP A 11 -4.90 -3.59 -5.60
N GLY A 12 -4.55 -3.75 -6.88
CA GLY A 12 -4.62 -5.05 -7.56
C GLY A 12 -3.70 -6.10 -6.95
N PHE A 13 -2.49 -5.71 -6.55
CA PHE A 13 -1.56 -6.60 -5.85
C PHE A 13 -2.10 -7.02 -4.47
N ALA A 14 -2.64 -6.07 -3.70
CA ALA A 14 -3.25 -6.37 -2.41
C ALA A 14 -4.49 -7.27 -2.55
N GLN A 15 -5.33 -7.02 -3.55
CA GLN A 15 -6.51 -7.84 -3.84
C GLN A 15 -6.12 -9.27 -4.24
N ALA A 16 -5.10 -9.44 -5.07
CA ALA A 16 -4.56 -10.77 -5.39
C ALA A 16 -4.08 -11.49 -4.12
N ALA A 17 -3.34 -10.80 -3.24
CA ALA A 17 -2.88 -11.36 -1.98
C ALA A 17 -4.04 -11.75 -1.04
N ILE A 18 -5.13 -10.95 -0.99
CA ILE A 18 -6.33 -11.26 -0.20
C ILE A 18 -6.98 -12.55 -0.68
N HIS A 19 -7.17 -12.76 -1.99
CA HIS A 19 -7.75 -14.01 -2.51
C HIS A 19 -6.91 -15.24 -2.16
N LEU A 20 -5.57 -15.11 -2.16
CA LEU A 20 -4.70 -16.20 -1.68
C LEU A 20 -4.93 -16.53 -0.20
N GLY A 21 -5.46 -15.57 0.58
CA GLY A 21 -5.82 -15.74 1.98
C GLY A 21 -6.95 -16.71 2.25
N GLU A 22 -7.78 -17.01 1.24
CA GLU A 22 -8.86 -18.01 1.37
C GLU A 22 -8.30 -19.41 1.69
N TYR A 23 -7.07 -19.69 1.28
CA TYR A 23 -6.43 -20.99 1.45
C TYR A 23 -4.99 -20.92 1.98
N ARG A 24 -4.51 -19.73 2.38
CA ARG A 24 -3.18 -19.52 2.99
C ARG A 24 -3.29 -18.73 4.30
N LYS A 25 -2.42 -19.05 5.27
CA LYS A 25 -2.33 -18.29 6.51
C LYS A 25 -1.82 -16.87 6.23
N MET A 26 -2.69 -15.88 6.43
CA MET A 26 -2.41 -14.48 6.09
C MET A 26 -1.41 -13.81 7.07
N ASN A 27 -1.55 -14.11 8.35
CA ASN A 27 -0.83 -13.48 9.44
C ASN A 27 -0.14 -14.55 10.30
N PRO A 28 0.97 -15.15 9.82
CA PRO A 28 1.80 -16.02 10.64
C PRO A 28 2.44 -15.25 11.80
N GLY A 29 2.76 -15.95 12.89
CA GLY A 29 3.64 -15.42 13.92
C GLY A 29 5.06 -15.25 13.39
N PRO A 30 5.92 -14.44 14.06
CA PRO A 30 7.28 -14.17 13.58
C PRO A 30 8.12 -15.43 13.31
N PHE A 31 8.05 -16.43 14.20
CA PHE A 31 8.76 -17.70 14.00
C PHE A 31 8.15 -18.56 12.89
N GLU A 32 6.83 -18.53 12.72
CA GLU A 32 6.19 -19.27 11.64
C GLU A 32 6.57 -18.71 10.28
N GLU A 33 6.60 -17.37 10.13
CA GLU A 33 7.05 -16.71 8.89
C GLU A 33 8.53 -17.00 8.63
N TRP A 34 9.37 -17.00 9.67
CA TRP A 34 10.79 -17.27 9.51
C TRP A 34 11.12 -18.71 9.09
N ILE A 35 10.35 -19.71 9.57
CA ILE A 35 10.62 -21.13 9.31
C ILE A 35 9.86 -21.66 8.10
N PHE A 36 8.57 -21.34 7.97
CA PHE A 36 7.66 -22.01 7.03
C PHE A 36 7.36 -21.21 5.77
N PHE A 37 7.77 -19.93 5.71
CA PHE A 37 7.49 -19.09 4.56
C PHE A 37 8.79 -18.82 3.80
N ASP A 38 8.82 -19.24 2.54
CA ASP A 38 9.91 -18.96 1.60
C ASP A 38 9.84 -17.52 1.03
N HIS A 39 8.83 -16.75 1.44
CA HIS A 39 8.58 -15.38 1.03
C HIS A 39 7.81 -14.61 2.12
N PRO A 40 7.73 -13.27 2.06
CA PRO A 40 6.92 -12.51 3.01
C PRO A 40 5.45 -12.98 3.02
N SER A 41 4.85 -12.95 4.21
CA SER A 41 3.46 -13.33 4.43
C SER A 41 2.48 -12.46 3.64
N GLY A 42 1.26 -12.96 3.41
CA GLY A 42 0.24 -12.20 2.70
C GLY A 42 -0.07 -10.87 3.38
N ARG A 43 -0.07 -10.82 4.72
CA ARG A 43 -0.21 -9.57 5.49
C ARG A 43 0.91 -8.60 5.19
N SER A 44 2.17 -9.04 5.26
CA SER A 44 3.34 -8.21 4.97
C SER A 44 3.27 -7.64 3.55
N ARG A 45 2.90 -8.48 2.57
CA ARG A 45 2.70 -8.07 1.17
C ARG A 45 1.61 -7.00 0.99
N ILE A 46 0.46 -7.17 1.63
CA ILE A 46 -0.65 -6.20 1.57
C ILE A 46 -0.23 -4.89 2.22
N HIS A 47 0.38 -4.97 3.41
CA HIS A 47 0.86 -3.81 4.14
C HIS A 47 1.88 -3.00 3.32
N ASP A 48 2.87 -3.67 2.72
CA ASP A 48 3.87 -3.02 1.89
C ASP A 48 3.26 -2.39 0.63
N ALA A 49 2.22 -3.01 0.05
CA ALA A 49 1.49 -2.42 -1.07
C ALA A 49 0.72 -1.15 -0.68
N MET A 50 0.10 -1.14 0.50
CA MET A 50 -0.62 0.03 1.01
C MET A 50 0.34 1.16 1.40
N ARG A 51 1.47 0.84 2.05
CA ARG A 51 2.54 1.81 2.32
C ARG A 51 3.08 2.40 1.02
N TRP A 52 3.34 1.57 0.01
CA TRP A 52 3.76 2.05 -1.30
C TRP A 52 2.73 3.02 -1.89
N LYS A 53 1.43 2.68 -1.81
CA LYS A 53 0.35 3.54 -2.29
C LYS A 53 0.31 4.89 -1.56
N GLU A 54 0.49 4.89 -0.24
CA GLU A 54 0.58 6.09 0.59
C GLU A 54 1.74 6.99 0.12
N GLU A 55 2.94 6.45 -0.01
CA GLU A 55 4.12 7.18 -0.49
C GLU A 55 3.93 7.72 -1.94
N ASN A 56 3.04 7.10 -2.70
CA ASN A 56 2.74 7.40 -4.11
C ASN A 56 1.34 8.00 -4.32
N LEU A 57 0.69 8.52 -3.26
CA LEU A 57 -0.61 9.21 -3.30
C LEU A 57 -0.75 10.23 -4.45
N PRO A 58 0.31 10.98 -4.82
CA PRO A 58 0.28 11.86 -5.98
C PRO A 58 -0.20 11.24 -7.31
N PHE A 59 -0.06 9.93 -7.52
CA PHE A 59 -0.50 9.30 -8.76
C PHE A 59 -2.01 8.98 -8.78
N PHE A 60 -2.64 8.93 -7.60
CA PHE A 60 -4.02 8.46 -7.44
C PHE A 60 -5.00 9.56 -7.04
N ILE A 61 -4.51 10.64 -6.44
CA ILE A 61 -5.34 11.78 -6.04
C ILE A 61 -5.44 12.79 -7.20
N PRO A 62 -6.65 13.16 -7.65
CA PRO A 62 -6.84 14.20 -8.66
C PRO A 62 -6.25 15.53 -8.15
N LYS A 63 -5.69 16.33 -9.07
CA LYS A 63 -5.01 17.60 -8.72
C LYS A 63 -5.88 18.53 -7.86
N SER A 64 -7.20 18.53 -8.06
CA SER A 64 -8.16 19.30 -7.28
C SER A 64 -8.18 18.91 -5.80
N ALA A 65 -8.22 17.62 -5.48
CA ALA A 65 -8.19 17.12 -4.11
C ALA A 65 -6.84 17.37 -3.42
N ARG A 66 -5.74 17.45 -4.19
CA ARG A 66 -4.42 17.85 -3.66
C ARG A 66 -4.37 19.30 -3.19
N GLN A 67 -5.13 20.20 -3.82
CA GLN A 67 -5.18 21.62 -3.43
C GLN A 67 -5.99 21.86 -2.15
N LEU A 68 -7.00 21.02 -1.86
CA LEU A 68 -7.82 21.14 -0.65
C LEU A 68 -7.09 20.79 0.66
N GLY A 69 -6.02 19.98 0.60
CA GLY A 69 -5.20 19.64 1.77
C GLY A 69 -4.09 20.65 2.09
N ARG A 70 -3.87 21.67 1.23
CA ARG A 70 -2.89 22.70 1.50
C ARG A 70 -3.53 23.74 2.42
N PRO A 71 -2.95 24.06 3.60
CA PRO A 71 -3.48 25.13 4.43
C PRO A 71 -3.54 26.38 3.56
N ARG A 72 -4.74 27.00 3.46
CA ARG A 72 -4.89 28.28 2.76
C ARG A 72 -3.89 29.24 3.40
N SER A 73 -2.98 29.80 2.60
CA SER A 73 -2.09 30.85 3.07
C SER A 73 -2.94 31.92 3.76
N PRO A 74 -2.51 32.47 4.92
CA PRO A 74 -3.23 33.57 5.54
C PRO A 74 -3.37 34.67 4.50
N VAL A 75 -4.62 34.99 4.17
CA VAL A 75 -4.96 36.05 3.22
C VAL A 75 -4.36 37.34 3.76
N GLU A 76 -3.43 37.92 3.02
CA GLU A 76 -2.90 39.26 3.21
C GLU A 76 -4.07 40.24 3.10
N LYS A 77 -4.55 40.69 4.25
CA LYS A 77 -5.47 41.83 4.34
C LYS A 77 -4.62 43.10 4.29
N GLN A 78 -4.60 43.74 3.13
CA GLN A 78 -4.33 45.16 2.97
C GLN A 78 -5.50 45.79 2.23
#